data_AF-A0A5S4EIV7-F1
#
_entry.id   AF-A0A5S4EIV7-F1
#
_cell.length_a   1.000
_cell.length_b   1.000
_cell.length_c   1.000
_cell.angle_alpha   90.00
_cell.angle_beta   90.00
_cell.angle_gamma   90.00
#
_symmetry.space_group_name_H-M   'P 1'
#
loop_
_entity.id
_entity.type
_entity.pdbx_description
1 polymer ?
#
loop_
_entity_poly.entity_id
_entity_poly.type
_entity_poly.pdbx_seq_one_letter_code
_entity_poly.pdbx_strand_id
1 'polypeptide(L)' 'MRYSPYVGPRTYKGEKAVFVDGRLYEVEPMAYRFVLHFAQDNDLQLIQDLAPIAANSQSKPA' A
#
# COMPACT_ATOMS: atom_id res chain seq x y z
N MET A 1 -18.81 -0.61 -6.27
CA MET A 1 -17.49 -1.22 -5.97
C MET A 1 -16.67 -0.16 -5.25
N ARG A 2 -16.32 -0.37 -3.98
CA ARG A 2 -15.58 0.61 -3.16
C ARG A 2 -14.26 -0.03 -2.75
N TYR A 3 -13.14 0.61 -3.04
CA TYR A 3 -11.85 0.16 -2.52
C TYR A 3 -11.82 0.31 -1.00
N SER A 4 -11.08 -0.57 -0.33
CA SER A 4 -10.79 -0.41 1.09
C SER A 4 -10.03 0.91 1.32
N PRO A 5 -10.35 1.69 2.36
CA PRO A 5 -9.60 2.90 2.67
C PRO A 5 -8.17 2.60 3.14
N TYR A 6 -7.89 1.35 3.52
CA TYR A 6 -6.59 0.93 4.08
C TYR A 6 -5.65 0.32 3.04
N VAL A 7 -6.12 0.04 1.83
CA VAL A 7 -5.29 -0.54 0.76
C VAL A 7 -5.54 0.21 -0.52
N GLY A 8 -4.48 0.75 -1.12
CA GLY A 8 -4.60 1.50 -2.36
C GLY A 8 -3.33 1.54 -3.18
N PRO A 9 -3.46 1.69 -4.51
CA PRO A 9 -2.32 1.90 -5.38
C PRO A 9 -1.71 3.29 -5.15
N ARG A 10 -0.38 3.37 -5.18
CA ARG A 10 0.37 4.62 -5.11
C ARG A 10 1.65 4.52 -5.94
N THR A 11 2.32 5.64 -6.11
CA THR A 11 3.67 5.66 -6.69
C THR A 11 4.70 5.81 -5.57
N TYR A 12 5.68 4.92 -5.52
CA TYR A 12 6.81 4.99 -4.60
C TYR A 12 8.12 5.05 -5.40
N LYS A 13 8.88 6.14 -5.24
CA LYS A 13 10.15 6.38 -5.96
C LYS A 13 10.04 6.23 -7.50
N GLY A 14 8.91 6.62 -8.08
CA GLY A 14 8.66 6.52 -9.53
C GLY A 14 8.06 5.19 -9.97
N GLU A 15 8.03 4.17 -9.11
CA GLU A 15 7.47 2.85 -9.39
C GLU A 15 6.05 2.70 -8.86
N LYS A 16 5.26 1.82 -9.47
CA LYS A 16 3.92 1.47 -8.96
C LYS A 16 4.07 0.58 -7.73
N ALA A 17 3.42 0.98 -6.64
CA ALA A 17 3.42 0.24 -5.39
C ALA A 17 2.00 0.17 -4.81
N VAL A 18 1.79 -0.77 -3.90
CA VAL A 18 0.54 -0.87 -3.12
C VAL A 18 0.85 -0.45 -1.69
N PHE A 19 0.08 0.50 -1.18
CA PHE A 19 0.17 0.93 0.20
C PHE A 19 -0.88 0.23 1.04
N VAL A 20 -0.46 -0.26 2.20
CA VAL A 20 -1.30 -0.92 3.18
C VAL A 20 -1.14 -0.18 4.51
N ASP A 21 -2.25 0.33 5.05
CA ASP A 21 -2.30 0.88 6.39
C ASP A 21 -2.30 -0.27 7.41
N GLY A 22 -1.43 -0.20 8.43
CA GLY A 22 -1.32 -1.21 9.48
C GLY A 22 -2.63 -1.44 10.24
N ARG A 23 -3.51 -0.43 10.31
CA ARG A 23 -4.85 -0.55 10.90
C ARG A 23 -5.72 -1.60 10.21
N LEU A 24 -5.40 -1.99 8.97
CA LEU A 24 -6.07 -3.11 8.29
C LEU A 24 -5.96 -4.40 9.11
N TYR A 25 -4.87 -4.63 9.84
CA TYR A 25 -4.72 -5.83 10.66
C TYR A 25 -5.74 -5.88 11.81
N GLU A 26 -6.06 -4.72 12.40
CA GLU A 26 -7.05 -4.63 13.49
C GLU A 26 -8.48 -4.82 12.98
N VAL A 27 -8.78 -4.32 11.79
CA VAL A 27 -10.12 -4.40 11.19
C VAL A 27 -10.37 -5.75 10.51
N GLU A 28 -9.41 -6.20 9.70
CA GLU A 28 -9.52 -7.42 8.89
C GLU A 28 -8.15 -8.13 8.79
N PRO A 29 -7.77 -8.93 9.81
CA PRO A 29 -6.48 -9.61 9.86
C PRO A 29 -6.23 -10.53 8.65
N MET A 30 -7.28 -11.15 8.11
CA MET A 30 -7.19 -12.04 6.96
C MET A 30 -6.79 -11.30 5.68
N ALA A 31 -7.37 -10.12 5.43
CA ALA A 31 -6.99 -9.29 4.28
C ALA A 31 -5.54 -8.80 4.41
N TYR A 32 -5.11 -8.43 5.61
CA TYR A 32 -3.72 -8.04 5.85
C TYR A 32 -2.74 -9.20 5.52
N ARG A 33 -3.03 -10.41 6.00
CA ARG A 33 -2.24 -11.61 5.70
C ARG A 33 -2.25 -11.96 4.21
N PHE A 34 -3.38 -11.78 3.53
CA PHE A 34 -3.45 -11.97 2.08
C PHE A 34 -2.48 -11.03 1.34
N VAL A 35 -2.39 -9.76 1.73
CA VAL A 35 -1.45 -8.83 1.07
C VAL A 35 0.01 -9.20 1.35
N LEU A 36 0.32 -9.68 2.56
CA LEU A 36 1.66 -10.18 2.88
C LEU A 36 2.03 -11.40 2.04
N HIS A 37 1.14 -12.39 1.94
CA HIS A 37 1.39 -13.56 1.10
C HIS A 37 1.47 -13.17 -0.38
N PHE A 38 0.61 -12.28 -0.86
CA PHE A 38 0.69 -11.76 -2.23
C PHE A 38 2.06 -11.14 -2.53
N ALA A 39 2.60 -10.35 -1.60
CA ALA A 39 3.94 -9.79 -1.75
C ALA A 39 5.01 -10.90 -1.82
N GLN A 40 4.92 -11.91 -0.95
CA GLN A 40 5.84 -13.04 -0.92
C GLN A 40 5.77 -13.88 -2.21
N ASP A 41 4.57 -14.24 -2.66
CA ASP A 41 4.32 -15.09 -3.82
C ASP A 41 4.78 -14.44 -5.13
N ASN A 42 4.89 -13.11 -5.15
CA ASN A 42 5.33 -12.32 -6.30
C ASN A 42 6.74 -11.72 -6.12
N ASP A 43 7.51 -12.18 -5.12
CA ASP A 43 8.86 -11.68 -4.79
C ASP A 43 8.94 -10.14 -4.67
N LEU A 44 7.88 -9.52 -4.15
CA LEU A 44 7.79 -8.07 -3.97
C LEU A 44 8.53 -7.64 -2.70
N GLN A 45 9.13 -6.45 -2.76
CA GLN A 45 9.76 -5.84 -1.60
C GLN A 45 8.72 -5.30 -0.63
N LEU A 46 8.74 -5.78 0.60
CA LEU A 46 7.95 -5.23 1.70
C LEU A 46 8.74 -4.13 2.40
N ILE A 47 8.20 -2.91 2.43
CA ILE A 47 8.81 -1.78 3.12
C ILE A 47 7.93 -1.42 4.32
N GLN A 48 8.45 -1.67 5.52
CA GLN A 48 7.81 -1.30 6.78
C GLN A 48 8.24 0.12 7.19
N ASP A 49 7.47 0.77 8.07
CA ASP A 49 7.78 2.10 8.63
C ASP A 49 7.95 3.25 7.64
N LEU A 50 7.22 3.20 6.51
CA LEU A 50 6.93 4.43 5.80
C LEU A 50 6.06 5.31 6.70
N ALA A 51 6.68 6.32 7.32
CA ALA A 51 5.97 7.45 7.92
C ALA A 51 4.87 7.90 6.94
N PRO A 52 3.70 8.39 7.42
CA PRO A 52 2.63 8.84 6.54
C PRO A 52 3.21 9.88 5.58
N ILE A 53 3.50 9.43 4.35
CA ILE A 53 4.09 10.28 3.34
C ILE A 53 3.02 11.30 3.07
N ALA A 54 3.27 12.52 3.56
CA ALA A 54 2.49 13.71 3.27
C ALA A 54 2.18 13.64 1.78
N ALA A 55 0.89 13.70 1.46
CA ALA A 55 0.39 13.59 0.10
C ALA A 55 0.90 14.80 -0.70
N ASN A 56 2.17 14.77 -1.11
CA ASN A 56 2.69 15.70 -2.08
C ASN A 56 2.19 15.22 -3.42
N SER A 57 1.06 15.81 -3.78
CA SER A 57 0.64 16.19 -5.12
C SER A 57 1.60 15.71 -6.20
N GLN A 58 1.17 14.68 -6.93
CA GLN A 58 1.62 14.54 -8.30
C GLN A 58 1.18 15.81 -9.04
N SER A 59 2.06 16.81 -9.07
CA SER A 59 2.06 17.82 -10.12
C SER A 59 2.25 17.05 -11.42
N LYS A 60 1.19 16.93 -12.20
CA LYS A 60 1.29 16.65 -13.62
C LYS A 60 1.73 17.94 -14.30
N PRO A 61 2.93 18.04 -14.91
CA PRO A 61 3.18 19.03 -15.95
C PRO A 61 2.70 18.48 -17.30
N ALA A 62 2.36 19.42 -18.19
CA ALA A 62 1.79 19.29 -19.54
C ALA A 62 0.26 19.15 -19.61
#